data_AF-A0A2G7FUT4-F1
#
_entry.id   AF-A0A2G7FUT4-F1
#
_cell.length_a   1.000
_cell.length_b   1.000
_cell.length_c   1.000
_cell.angle_alpha   90.00
_cell.angle_beta   90.00
_cell.angle_gamma   90.00
#
_symmetry.space_group_name_H-M   'P 1'
#
loop_
_entity.id
_entity.type
_entity.pdbx_description
1 polymer ?
#
loop_
_entity_poly.entity_id
_entity_poly.type
_entity_poly.pdbx_seq_one_letter_code
_entity_poly.pdbx_strand_id
1 'polypeptide(L)'
;MFPNSKTTPLSPQRTFITGATGYIGRVGIEFAVAAGHTIRSLCRSTAGYTLLHSFGATPVRGTLSDSSIPTEEATSADMISHLAFCHDRNIPYTDILELEITAVDTLATARICINKTLVITGGTICVLPEPSGGETN
;
A
#
# COMPACT_ATOMS: atom_id res chain seq x y z
N MET A 1 -9.69 -20.90 15.24
CA MET A 1 -9.75 -19.89 16.33
C MET A 1 -8.40 -19.20 16.39
N PHE A 2 -8.26 -18.06 15.72
CA PHE A 2 -7.02 -17.28 15.78
C PHE A 2 -6.84 -16.77 17.22
N PRO A 3 -5.66 -16.91 17.84
CA PRO A 3 -5.44 -16.42 19.19
C PRO A 3 -5.70 -14.92 19.22
N ASN A 4 -6.54 -14.49 20.17
CA ASN A 4 -6.85 -13.10 20.46
C ASN A 4 -5.61 -12.45 21.09
N SER A 5 -4.60 -12.18 20.26
CA SER A 5 -3.48 -11.31 20.58
C SER A 5 -4.07 -9.92 20.78
N LYS A 6 -4.27 -9.50 22.02
CA LYS A 6 -4.49 -8.10 22.36
C LYS A 6 -3.31 -7.32 21.78
N THR A 7 -3.51 -6.74 20.60
CA THR A 7 -2.54 -5.83 20.00
C THR A 7 -2.45 -4.66 20.96
N THR A 8 -1.30 -4.53 21.62
CA THR A 8 -0.92 -3.26 22.24
C THR A 8 -1.22 -2.18 21.21
N PRO A 9 -1.96 -1.10 21.54
CA PRO A 9 -2.21 -0.04 20.59
C PRO A 9 -0.86 0.40 20.03
N LEU A 10 -0.70 0.27 18.71
CA LEU A 10 0.51 0.73 18.05
C LEU A 10 0.66 2.21 18.40
N SER A 11 1.87 2.62 18.79
CA SER A 11 2.17 4.05 18.87
C SER A 11 1.84 4.70 17.53
N PRO A 12 1.37 5.97 17.50
CA PRO A 12 1.25 6.73 16.26
C PRO A 12 2.50 6.53 15.39
N GLN A 13 2.28 6.20 14.13
CA GLN A 13 3.33 5.81 13.19
C GLN A 13 3.12 6.56 11.88
N ARG A 14 4.22 6.91 11.24
CA ARG A 14 4.21 7.42 9.87
C ARG A 14 4.00 6.25 8.92
N THR A 15 2.92 6.27 8.16
CA THR A 15 2.58 5.20 7.21
C THR A 15 2.63 5.74 5.79
N PHE A 16 3.33 5.02 4.92
CA PHE A 16 3.31 5.28 3.49
C PHE A 16 2.42 4.25 2.79
N ILE A 17 1.40 4.73 2.08
CA ILE A 17 0.43 3.87 1.38
C ILE A 17 0.47 4.19 -0.11
N THR A 18 0.77 3.21 -0.96
CA THR A 18 0.54 3.34 -2.41
C THR A 18 -0.90 2.97 -2.74
N GLY A 19 -1.47 3.56 -3.79
CA GLY A 19 -2.83 3.19 -4.23
C GLY A 19 -3.94 3.66 -3.28
N ALA A 20 -3.66 4.64 -2.42
CA ALA A 20 -4.59 5.06 -1.37
C ALA A 20 -5.88 5.75 -1.90
N THR A 21 -5.88 6.18 -3.17
CA THR A 21 -7.07 6.68 -3.87
C THR A 21 -7.95 5.55 -4.43
N GLY A 22 -7.50 4.29 -4.39
CA GLY A 22 -8.23 3.10 -4.83
C GLY A 22 -9.23 2.57 -3.80
N TYR A 23 -9.88 1.46 -4.12
CA TYR A 23 -10.95 0.87 -3.30
C TYR A 23 -10.46 0.46 -1.90
N ILE A 24 -9.43 -0.39 -1.83
CA ILE A 24 -8.83 -0.85 -0.56
C ILE A 24 -8.16 0.32 0.17
N GLY A 25 -7.49 1.18 -0.60
CA GLY A 25 -6.70 2.29 -0.08
C GLY A 25 -7.48 3.29 0.76
N ARG A 26 -8.67 3.69 0.31
CA ARG A 26 -9.50 4.68 1.04
C ARG A 26 -9.93 4.17 2.42
N VAL A 27 -10.41 2.93 2.46
CA VAL A 27 -10.80 2.25 3.70
C VAL A 27 -9.57 2.07 4.60
N GLY A 28 -8.43 1.73 4.02
CA GLY A 28 -7.16 1.64 4.74
C GLY A 28 -6.75 2.97 5.40
N ILE A 29 -6.91 4.11 4.72
CA ILE A 29 -6.65 5.43 5.31
C ILE A 29 -7.58 5.68 6.49
N GLU A 30 -8.88 5.44 6.34
CA GLU A 30 -9.85 5.67 7.42
C GLU A 30 -9.46 4.92 8.70
N PHE A 31 -9.15 3.63 8.58
CA PHE A 31 -8.70 2.83 9.72
C PHE A 31 -7.38 3.33 10.30
N ALA A 32 -6.41 3.66 9.45
CA ALA A 32 -5.09 4.05 9.91
C ALA A 32 -5.11 5.43 10.60
N VAL A 33 -5.89 6.38 10.08
CA VAL A 33 -6.12 7.70 10.71
C VAL A 33 -6.88 7.54 12.03
N ALA A 34 -7.91 6.69 12.08
CA ALA A 34 -8.65 6.41 13.32
C ALA A 34 -7.75 5.77 14.40
N ALA A 35 -6.73 5.01 13.99
CA ALA A 35 -5.70 4.46 14.87
C ALA A 35 -4.61 5.48 15.26
N GLY A 36 -4.66 6.72 14.76
CA GLY A 36 -3.71 7.78 15.08
C GLY A 36 -2.44 7.79 14.22
N HIS A 37 -2.39 7.01 13.13
CA HIS A 37 -1.26 7.03 12.20
C HIS A 37 -1.30 8.25 11.28
N THR A 38 -0.13 8.76 10.90
CA THR A 38 -0.02 9.82 9.89
C THR A 38 0.22 9.20 8.53
N ILE A 39 -0.66 9.51 7.57
CA ILE A 39 -0.64 8.82 6.27
C ILE A 39 -0.04 9.72 5.20
N ARG A 40 0.90 9.18 4.43
CA ARG A 40 1.41 9.77 3.19
C ARG A 40 1.10 8.85 2.02
N SER A 41 0.72 9.41 0.88
CA SER A 41 0.38 8.61 -0.30
C SER A 41 0.70 9.30 -1.62
N LEU A 42 1.18 8.54 -2.60
CA LEU A 42 1.45 9.04 -3.95
C LEU A 42 0.17 9.49 -4.64
N CYS A 43 0.24 10.64 -5.31
CA CYS A 43 -0.84 11.18 -6.11
C CYS A 43 -0.31 11.97 -7.31
N ARG A 44 -0.97 11.80 -8.45
CA ARG A 44 -0.62 12.47 -9.72
C ARG A 44 -1.64 13.50 -10.21
N SER A 45 -2.84 13.55 -9.63
CA SER A 45 -3.95 14.37 -10.12
C SER A 45 -4.54 15.25 -9.03
N THR A 46 -4.96 16.47 -9.37
CA THR A 46 -5.60 17.41 -8.42
C THR A 46 -6.80 16.79 -7.71
N ALA A 47 -7.63 16.03 -8.43
CA ALA A 47 -8.77 15.32 -7.84
C ALA A 47 -8.33 14.31 -6.77
N GLY A 48 -7.22 13.59 -7.00
CA GLY A 48 -6.66 12.68 -6.01
C GLY A 48 -6.08 13.40 -4.79
N TYR A 49 -5.51 14.60 -4.96
CA TYR A 49 -5.06 15.43 -3.83
C TYR A 49 -6.23 15.79 -2.91
N THR A 50 -7.31 16.33 -3.49
CA THR A 50 -8.53 16.67 -2.74
C THR A 50 -9.09 15.45 -2.02
N LEU A 51 -9.14 14.30 -2.70
CA LEU A 51 -9.64 13.06 -2.12
C LEU A 51 -8.79 12.60 -0.92
N LEU A 52 -7.46 12.56 -1.06
CA LEU A 52 -6.56 12.14 0.02
C LEU A 52 -6.67 13.07 1.23
N HIS A 53 -6.74 14.38 1.00
CA HIS A 53 -6.97 15.34 2.08
C HIS A 53 -8.30 15.12 2.79
N SER A 54 -9.39 14.79 2.07
CA SER A 54 -10.68 14.51 2.72
C SER A 54 -10.66 13.27 3.62
N PHE A 55 -9.74 12.34 3.41
CA PHE A 55 -9.52 11.18 4.28
C PHE A 55 -8.46 11.42 5.38
N GLY A 56 -7.90 12.63 5.49
CA GLY A 56 -6.85 12.93 6.47
C GLY A 56 -5.45 12.44 6.07
N ALA A 57 -5.26 12.00 4.82
CA ALA A 57 -3.94 11.66 4.28
C ALA A 57 -3.24 12.88 3.67
N THR A 58 -1.90 12.87 3.72
CA THR A 58 -1.05 13.86 3.06
C THR A 58 -0.65 13.35 1.67
N PRO A 59 -1.14 13.95 0.58
CA PRO A 59 -0.73 13.58 -0.77
C PRO A 59 0.72 13.97 -1.05
N VAL A 60 1.43 13.10 -1.75
CA VAL A 60 2.81 13.27 -2.20
C VAL A 60 2.83 13.23 -3.72
N ARG A 61 3.44 14.23 -4.36
CA ARG A 61 3.52 14.27 -5.83
C ARG A 61 4.45 13.15 -6.29
N GLY A 62 3.94 12.21 -7.06
CA GLY A 62 4.77 11.12 -7.58
C GLY A 62 3.98 10.00 -8.23
N THR A 63 4.73 9.03 -8.75
CA THR A 63 4.22 7.84 -9.43
C THR A 63 5.10 6.65 -9.09
N LEU A 64 4.62 5.42 -9.28
CA LEU A 64 5.45 4.23 -9.07
C LEU A 64 6.57 4.07 -10.11
N SER A 65 6.42 4.67 -11.30
CA SER A 65 7.43 4.62 -12.36
C SER A 65 8.64 5.52 -12.09
N ASP A 66 8.55 6.42 -11.11
CA ASP A 66 9.67 7.21 -10.62
C ASP A 66 10.04 6.71 -9.23
N SER A 67 11.09 5.90 -9.12
CA SER A 67 11.45 5.20 -7.88
C SER A 67 12.01 6.13 -6.80
N SER A 68 12.41 7.36 -7.14
CA SER A 68 13.03 8.29 -6.20
C SER A 68 12.09 8.65 -5.04
N ILE A 69 10.85 9.07 -5.36
CA ILE A 69 9.85 9.47 -4.37
C ILE A 69 9.38 8.27 -3.52
N PRO A 70 8.95 7.11 -4.10
CA PRO A 70 8.61 5.93 -3.30
C PRO A 70 9.74 5.49 -2.37
N THR A 71 11.01 5.56 -2.81
CA THR A 71 12.17 5.24 -1.97
C THR A 71 12.26 6.17 -0.76
N GLU A 72 12.17 7.49 -0.97
CA GLU A 72 12.25 8.49 0.10
C GLU A 72 11.10 8.33 1.10
N GLU A 73 9.88 8.16 0.59
CA GLU A 73 8.67 7.97 1.39
C GLU A 73 8.73 6.69 2.23
N ALA A 74 9.12 5.58 1.62
CA ALA A 74 9.28 4.29 2.29
C ALA A 74 10.41 4.34 3.34
N THR A 75 11.53 5.01 3.02
CA THR A 75 12.65 5.21 3.94
C THR A 75 12.26 6.07 5.14
N SER A 76 11.31 6.98 4.96
CA SER A 76 10.85 7.86 6.04
C SER A 76 9.71 7.28 6.87
N ALA A 77 8.91 6.36 6.34
CA ALA A 77 7.74 5.79 7.01
C ALA A 77 8.10 4.65 7.97
N ASP A 78 7.40 4.50 9.09
CA ASP A 78 7.53 3.35 10.00
C ASP A 78 6.83 2.09 9.45
N MET A 79 5.76 2.30 8.66
CA MET A 79 5.00 1.24 8.00
C MET A 79 4.77 1.56 6.52
N ILE A 80 4.78 0.52 5.69
CA ILE A 80 4.54 0.62 4.26
C ILE A 80 3.38 -0.32 3.89
N SER A 81 2.41 0.18 3.13
CA SER A 81 1.34 -0.64 2.53
C SER A 81 1.30 -0.41 1.03
N HIS A 82 1.66 -1.42 0.25
CA HIS A 82 1.57 -1.39 -1.20
C HIS A 82 0.22 -1.94 -1.65
N LEU A 83 -0.68 -1.03 -2.04
CA LEU A 83 -2.05 -1.34 -2.49
C LEU A 83 -2.30 -0.86 -3.93
N ALA A 84 -1.27 -0.32 -4.59
CA ALA A 84 -1.37 0.14 -5.96
C ALA A 84 -1.16 -1.03 -6.94
N PHE A 85 -1.97 -1.06 -7.99
CA PHE A 85 -1.75 -1.86 -9.17
C PHE A 85 -2.18 -1.06 -10.40
N CYS A 86 -1.47 -1.17 -11.51
CA CYS A 86 -1.87 -0.48 -12.74
C CYS A 86 -3.03 -1.24 -13.41
N HIS A 87 -4.20 -0.61 -13.44
CA HIS A 87 -5.39 -1.17 -14.10
C HIS A 87 -5.62 -0.61 -15.51
N ASP A 88 -4.63 0.07 -16.11
CA ASP A 88 -4.75 0.60 -17.47
C ASP A 88 -4.68 -0.54 -18.50
N ARG A 89 -5.82 -0.87 -19.09
CA ARG A 89 -5.97 -1.97 -20.05
C ARG A 89 -5.33 -1.69 -21.41
N ASN A 90 -4.85 -0.47 -21.64
CA ASN A 90 -4.15 -0.10 -22.88
C ASN A 90 -2.64 -0.36 -22.80
N ILE A 91 -2.11 -0.68 -21.62
CA ILE A 91 -0.70 -0.99 -21.40
C ILE A 91 -0.53 -2.51 -21.50
N PRO A 92 0.52 -3.01 -22.19
CA PRO A 92 0.85 -4.43 -22.18
C PRO A 92 1.00 -4.97 -20.76
N TYR A 93 0.46 -6.16 -20.51
CA TYR A 93 0.48 -6.75 -19.16
C TYR A 93 1.92 -6.98 -18.66
N THR A 94 2.87 -7.26 -19.56
CA THR A 94 4.30 -7.37 -19.25
C THR A 94 4.83 -6.09 -18.60
N ASP A 95 4.47 -4.94 -19.15
CA ASP A 95 4.95 -3.64 -18.67
C ASP A 95 4.29 -3.29 -17.32
N ILE A 96 3.05 -3.72 -17.11
CA ILE A 96 2.37 -3.63 -15.80
C ILE A 96 3.11 -4.49 -14.76
N LEU A 97 3.53 -5.71 -15.12
CA LEU A 97 4.28 -6.59 -14.23
C LEU A 97 5.67 -6.03 -13.92
N GLU A 98 6.39 -5.50 -14.90
CA GLU A 98 7.69 -4.86 -14.69
C GLU A 98 7.59 -3.66 -13.74
N LEU A 99 6.55 -2.83 -13.91
CA LEU A 99 6.25 -1.74 -12.99
C LEU A 99 5.95 -2.25 -11.58
N GLU A 100 5.15 -3.31 -11.44
CA GLU A 100 4.80 -3.90 -10.15
C GLU A 100 6.03 -4.50 -9.44
N ILE A 101 6.86 -5.25 -10.15
CA ILE A 101 8.12 -5.79 -9.64
C ILE A 101 9.02 -4.66 -9.16
N THR A 102 9.22 -3.65 -10.00
CA THR A 102 10.07 -2.49 -9.67
C THR A 102 9.54 -1.75 -8.43
N ALA A 103 8.23 -1.59 -8.31
CA ALA A 103 7.60 -0.96 -7.16
C ALA A 103 7.84 -1.77 -5.88
N VAL A 104 7.59 -3.08 -5.91
CA VAL A 104 7.79 -3.96 -4.75
C VAL A 104 9.27 -3.98 -4.33
N ASP A 105 10.20 -4.10 -5.28
CA ASP A 105 11.64 -4.08 -4.99
C ASP A 105 12.10 -2.75 -4.39
N THR A 106 11.57 -1.63 -4.88
CA THR A 106 11.83 -0.30 -4.34
C THR A 106 11.40 -0.21 -2.89
N LEU A 107 10.16 -0.63 -2.58
CA LEU A 107 9.61 -0.58 -1.23
C LEU A 107 10.28 -1.58 -0.27
N ALA A 108 10.67 -2.76 -0.77
CA ALA A 108 11.36 -3.79 0.02
C ALA A 108 12.80 -3.38 0.35
N THR A 109 13.52 -2.79 -0.61
CA THR A 109 14.90 -2.32 -0.42
C THR A 109 14.98 -1.25 0.67
N ALA A 110 13.98 -0.36 0.73
CA ALA A 110 13.89 0.65 1.78
C ALA A 110 13.84 0.05 3.21
N ARG A 111 13.53 -1.24 3.38
CA ARG A 111 13.49 -1.92 4.69
C ARG A 111 14.81 -2.52 5.14
N ILE A 112 15.78 -2.72 4.26
CA ILE A 112 16.91 -3.65 4.51
C ILE A 112 17.72 -3.28 5.78
N CYS A 113 17.68 -2.03 6.22
CA CYS A 113 18.41 -1.56 7.42
C CYS A 113 17.52 -1.27 8.64
N ILE A 114 16.20 -1.47 8.57
CA ILE A 114 15.22 -0.96 9.53
C ILE A 114 14.08 -1.96 9.73
N ASN A 115 13.74 -2.27 11.01
CA ASN A 115 12.72 -3.25 11.37
C ASN A 115 11.28 -2.73 11.13
N LYS A 116 10.97 -2.33 9.90
CA LYS A 116 9.69 -1.75 9.47
C LYS A 116 8.77 -2.81 8.91
N THR A 117 7.47 -2.63 9.05
CA THR A 117 6.46 -3.50 8.43
C THR A 117 6.21 -3.09 6.98
N LEU A 118 6.24 -4.05 6.07
CA LEU A 118 5.73 -3.90 4.70
C LEU A 118 4.62 -4.91 4.49
N VAL A 119 3.46 -4.39 4.11
CA VAL A 119 2.30 -5.15 3.67
C VAL A 119 2.17 -4.95 2.16
N ILE A 120 1.99 -6.04 1.44
CA ILE A 120 1.68 -6.03 0.00
C ILE A 120 0.36 -6.76 -0.21
N THR A 121 -0.47 -6.28 -1.13
CA THR A 121 -1.70 -6.99 -1.54
C THR A 121 -1.43 -7.88 -2.73
N GLY A 122 -1.76 -9.16 -2.60
CA GLY A 122 -1.81 -10.11 -3.72
C GLY A 122 -3.25 -10.51 -4.06
N GLY A 123 -3.43 -11.15 -5.22
CA GLY A 123 -4.68 -11.81 -5.57
C GLY A 123 -4.64 -13.31 -5.23
N THR A 124 -5.79 -13.88 -4.88
CA THR A 124 -5.93 -15.33 -4.61
C THR A 124 -6.09 -16.18 -5.87
N ILE A 125 -6.03 -15.58 -7.07
CA ILE A 125 -6.20 -16.25 -8.36
C ILE A 125 -5.15 -17.34 -8.63
N CYS A 126 -4.05 -17.32 -7.89
CA CYS A 126 -3.00 -18.34 -7.94
C CYS A 126 -3.30 -19.60 -7.12
N VAL A 127 -4.41 -19.62 -6.37
CA VAL A 127 -4.81 -20.76 -5.52
C VAL A 127 -6.11 -21.36 -6.07
N LEU A 128 -6.16 -22.69 -6.19
CA LEU A 128 -7.37 -23.41 -6.60
C LEU A 128 -8.46 -23.26 -5.54
N PRO A 129 -9.73 -23.06 -5.91
CA PRO A 129 -10.80 -23.00 -4.93
C PRO A 129 -10.85 -24.30 -4.11
N GLU A 130 -11.16 -24.20 -2.82
CA GLU A 130 -11.37 -25.38 -2.00
C GLU A 130 -12.63 -26.11 -2.51
N PRO A 131 -12.56 -27.43 -2.85
CA PRO A 131 -13.65 -28.13 -3.53
C PRO A 131 -14.99 -28.13 -2.79
N SER A 132 -15.01 -28.00 -1.46
CA SER A 132 -16.22 -27.91 -0.63
C SER A 132 -16.64 -26.47 -0.30
N GLY A 133 -15.97 -25.47 -0.86
CA GLY A 133 -16.25 -24.04 -0.63
C GLY A 133 -15.65 -23.47 0.65
N GLY A 134 -14.71 -24.17 1.29
CA GLY A 134 -13.97 -23.72 2.47
C GLY A 134 -12.87 -22.69 2.17
N GLU A 135 -12.15 -22.30 3.21
CA GLU A 135 -10.98 -21.42 3.10
C GLU A 135 -9.84 -22.12 2.34
N THR A 136 -9.24 -21.41 1.39
CA THR A 136 -8.12 -21.89 0.59
C THR A 136 -6.82 -21.75 1.38
N ASN A 137 -6.10 -22.87 1.60
CA ASN A 137 -4.78 -22.90 2.27
C ASN A 137 -3.62 -22.80 1.27
#